data_AF-A0A3N5FPM7-F1
#
_entry.id   AF-A0A3N5FPM7-F1
#
_cell.length_a   1.000
_cell.length_b   1.000
_cell.length_c   1.000
_cell.angle_alpha   90.00
_cell.angle_beta   90.00
_cell.angle_gamma   90.00
#
_symmetry.space_group_name_H-M   'P 1'
#
loop_
_entity.id
_entity.type
_entity.pdbx_description
1 polymer ?
#
loop_
_entity_poly.entity_id
_entity_poly.type
_entity_poly.pdbx_seq_one_letter_code
_entity_poly.pdbx_strand_id
1 'polypeptide(L)'
;MNSKTIISIAAGVVIMITLAGLYTITLAGLNPMQKQVTPPKNSETKPQVCLDCHRFPNINTNEGVFASNAFCYDCHREKNCTRKIDGKEITLQITHDDFNKNQRQHQFVACIKCHTDVARSPHKTLAGAKCLECHPVHGESTAHDPHFRVSCQACHFKSKFVELDPKDNHIKLAHITLESKPISLADHTLADVNDLKSCEKCHFKNNRIGAPAAVLPSKSALCILCHNSPLSMGHPIFGVAMLIFLVGVFATLRFWYLGSVQGEENSLHRKISLSSESIWNIIFSRQIFSLLKMVVLDIIFQRRILKESVGRWSMHSLIFSAILIRFLLSLFTAVIFYFHPGGDWTLALIDKNSPFTAFANDLLGLFILLGILWAMVQRFIIKPVHVATENQDNIALLIIGTLILLGFFLEGARILVTRIPAEMASYSFIGYPLSKVFSIFGLNWTSIYSYLWYAHGIVGALLVAYLPFGKMRHILNTPLTYALEEVSGVRKEKRI
;
A
#
# COMPACT_ATOMS: atom_id res chain seq x y z
N MET A 1 -3.03 -8.94 42.19
CA MET A 1 -4.05 -7.87 42.11
C MET A 1 -4.95 -7.96 43.34
N ASN A 2 -5.17 -6.86 44.04
CA ASN A 2 -5.96 -6.84 45.29
C ASN A 2 -7.47 -7.03 44.98
N SER A 3 -8.22 -7.72 45.84
CA SER A 3 -9.63 -8.08 45.61
C SER A 3 -10.52 -6.85 45.39
N LYS A 4 -10.17 -5.72 46.01
CA LYS A 4 -10.86 -4.43 45.80
C LYS A 4 -10.79 -3.94 44.35
N THR A 5 -9.68 -4.20 43.65
CA THR A 5 -9.50 -3.80 42.25
C THR A 5 -10.35 -4.65 41.31
N ILE A 6 -10.50 -5.95 41.62
CA ILE A 6 -11.33 -6.87 40.84
C ILE A 6 -12.81 -6.51 40.98
N ILE A 7 -13.25 -6.14 42.19
CA ILE A 7 -14.64 -5.73 42.45
C ILE A 7 -14.97 -4.40 41.74
N SER A 8 -14.06 -3.42 41.72
CA SER A 8 -14.28 -2.17 40.98
C SER A 8 -14.32 -2.37 39.46
N ILE A 9 -13.51 -3.28 38.91
CA ILE A 9 -13.55 -3.59 37.48
C ILE A 9 -14.85 -4.33 37.13
N ALA A 10 -15.26 -5.30 37.96
CA ALA A 10 -16.53 -6.01 37.76
C ALA A 10 -17.74 -5.07 37.85
N ALA A 11 -17.77 -4.16 38.82
CA ALA A 11 -18.84 -3.16 38.94
C ALA A 11 -18.86 -2.20 37.74
N GLY A 12 -17.69 -1.77 37.24
CA GLY A 12 -17.59 -0.93 36.05
C GLY A 12 -18.09 -1.63 34.78
N VAL A 13 -17.79 -2.91 34.62
CA VAL A 13 -18.27 -3.72 33.49
C VAL A 13 -19.78 -3.94 33.55
N VAL A 14 -20.34 -4.21 34.74
CA VAL A 14 -21.80 -4.37 34.91
C VAL A 14 -22.53 -3.06 34.61
N ILE A 15 -22.03 -1.93 35.09
CA ILE A 15 -22.62 -0.60 34.81
C ILE A 15 -22.57 -0.30 33.31
N MET A 16 -21.45 -0.57 32.64
CA MET A 16 -21.31 -0.40 31.18
C MET A 16 -22.27 -1.29 30.38
N ILE A 17 -22.46 -2.55 30.79
CA ILE A 17 -23.40 -3.46 30.13
C ILE A 17 -24.85 -3.01 30.36
N THR A 18 -25.20 -2.54 31.56
CA THR A 18 -26.54 -2.00 31.83
C THR A 18 -26.83 -0.71 31.08
N LEU A 19 -25.85 0.18 30.92
CA LEU A 19 -25.98 1.40 30.13
C LEU A 19 -26.09 1.10 28.62
N ALA A 20 -25.34 0.11 28.11
CA ALA A 20 -25.49 -0.37 26.74
C ALA A 20 -26.85 -1.05 26.48
N GLY A 21 -27.37 -1.76 27.48
CA GLY A 21 -28.72 -2.36 27.45
C GLY A 21 -29.84 -1.31 27.45
N LEU A 22 -29.73 -0.26 28.27
CA LEU A 22 -30.71 0.84 28.26
C LEU A 22 -30.64 1.67 26.97
N TYR A 23 -29.45 1.87 26.39
CA TYR A 23 -29.28 2.59 25.14
C TYR A 23 -29.85 1.84 23.92
N THR A 24 -29.81 0.50 23.94
CA THR A 24 -30.41 -0.32 22.88
C THR A 24 -31.94 -0.39 22.98
N ILE A 25 -32.51 -0.29 24.19
CA ILE A 25 -33.97 -0.27 24.41
C ILE A 25 -34.57 1.10 24.05
N THR A 26 -33.87 2.21 24.29
CA THR A 26 -34.35 3.55 23.87
C THR A 26 -34.29 3.76 22.36
N LEU A 27 -33.37 3.09 21.65
CA LEU A 27 -33.34 3.07 20.18
C LEU A 27 -34.40 2.14 19.54
N ALA A 28 -34.84 1.09 20.24
CA ALA A 28 -35.89 0.19 19.76
C ALA A 28 -37.31 0.73 19.97
N GLY A 29 -37.52 1.66 20.92
CA GLY A 29 -38.81 2.26 21.25
C GLY A 29 -39.24 3.45 20.38
N LEU A 30 -38.35 3.96 19.51
CA LEU A 30 -38.63 5.06 18.58
C LEU A 30 -38.73 4.54 17.14
N ASN A 31 -39.61 3.56 16.93
CA ASN A 31 -40.04 3.19 15.59
C ASN A 31 -41.38 3.88 15.35
N PRO A 32 -41.44 5.10 14.74
CA PRO A 32 -42.72 5.60 14.28
C PRO A 32 -43.24 4.57 13.27
N MET A 33 -44.46 4.07 13.49
CA MET A 33 -45.12 3.17 12.55
C MET A 33 -45.00 3.77 11.15
N GLN A 34 -44.11 3.19 10.35
CA GLN A 34 -43.85 3.64 9.00
C GLN A 34 -45.06 3.22 8.18
N LYS A 35 -46.03 4.13 8.05
CA LYS A 35 -47.06 4.03 7.02
C LYS A 35 -46.34 3.79 5.71
N GLN A 36 -46.57 2.65 5.09
CA GLN A 36 -46.23 2.42 3.69
C GLN A 36 -46.88 3.54 2.88
N VAL A 37 -46.09 4.55 2.53
CA VAL A 37 -46.50 5.53 1.54
C VAL A 37 -46.35 4.83 0.20
N THR A 38 -47.44 4.20 -0.25
CA THR A 38 -47.56 3.75 -1.62
C THR A 38 -47.40 4.96 -2.54
N PRO A 39 -46.57 4.90 -3.59
CA PRO A 39 -46.46 6.00 -4.54
C PRO A 39 -47.84 6.29 -5.14
N PRO A 40 -48.18 7.56 -5.42
CA PRO A 40 -49.47 7.90 -5.98
C PRO A 40 -49.67 7.14 -7.30
N LYS A 41 -50.71 6.31 -7.31
CA LYS A 41 -51.17 5.57 -8.48
C LYS A 41 -51.87 6.56 -9.41
N ASN A 42 -51.30 6.77 -10.58
CA ASN A 42 -51.82 7.50 -11.73
C ASN A 42 -52.43 8.88 -11.44
N SER A 43 -51.76 9.94 -11.92
CA SER A 43 -52.51 11.06 -12.47
C SER A 43 -51.92 11.44 -13.82
N GLU A 44 -52.84 11.75 -14.73
CA GLU A 44 -52.65 12.21 -16.08
C GLU A 44 -51.43 13.14 -16.22
N THR A 45 -50.73 13.05 -17.35
CA THR A 45 -49.60 13.91 -17.75
C THR A 45 -49.97 15.39 -17.69
N LYS A 46 -49.92 15.98 -16.50
CA LYS A 46 -49.87 17.43 -16.32
C LYS A 46 -48.51 17.91 -16.84
N PRO A 47 -48.46 19.02 -17.60
CA PRO A 47 -47.19 19.60 -18.02
C PRO A 47 -46.38 19.94 -16.76
N GLN A 48 -45.19 19.33 -16.63
CA GLN A 48 -44.30 19.64 -15.52
C GLN A 48 -43.90 21.11 -15.62
N VAL A 49 -44.09 21.86 -14.54
CA VAL A 49 -43.76 23.28 -14.50
C VAL A 49 -42.26 23.40 -14.24
N CYS A 50 -41.60 24.47 -14.70
CA CYS A 50 -40.14 24.61 -14.58
C CYS A 50 -39.62 24.33 -13.16
N LEU A 51 -40.36 24.72 -12.12
CA LEU A 51 -39.99 24.51 -10.72
C LEU A 51 -40.05 23.04 -10.26
N ASP A 52 -40.77 22.16 -10.94
CA ASP A 52 -40.81 20.73 -10.61
C ASP A 52 -39.45 20.06 -10.91
N CYS A 53 -38.73 20.56 -11.92
CA CYS A 53 -37.36 20.14 -12.26
C CYS A 53 -36.28 21.00 -11.59
N HIS A 54 -36.55 22.29 -11.35
CA HIS A 54 -35.55 23.25 -10.82
C HIS A 54 -35.56 23.38 -9.30
N ARG A 55 -36.56 22.86 -8.58
CA ARG A 55 -36.56 22.81 -7.11
C ARG A 55 -35.74 21.60 -6.66
N PHE A 56 -34.50 21.84 -6.25
CA PHE A 56 -33.69 20.78 -5.66
C PHE A 56 -34.24 20.40 -4.28
N PRO A 57 -34.66 19.14 -4.06
CA PRO A 57 -35.05 18.68 -2.73
C PRO A 57 -33.82 18.66 -1.81
N ASN A 58 -34.06 18.78 -0.50
CA ASN A 58 -32.99 18.68 0.49
C ASN A 58 -32.50 17.23 0.61
N ILE A 59 -31.51 16.85 -0.18
CA ILE A 59 -30.92 15.49 -0.21
C ILE A 59 -30.18 15.08 1.07
N ASN A 60 -30.20 15.91 2.12
CA ASN A 60 -29.68 15.56 3.44
C ASN A 60 -30.76 14.93 4.36
N THR A 61 -32.00 14.77 3.88
CA THR A 61 -33.04 14.00 4.56
C THR A 61 -33.48 12.82 3.70
N ASN A 62 -34.03 11.78 4.33
CA ASN A 62 -34.54 10.61 3.62
C ASN A 62 -35.63 11.01 2.61
N GLU A 63 -36.55 11.89 3.01
CA GLU A 63 -37.64 12.39 2.16
C GLU A 63 -37.09 13.12 0.94
N GLY A 64 -36.06 13.95 1.12
CA GLY A 64 -35.43 14.65 0.01
C GLY A 64 -34.65 13.73 -0.92
N VAL A 65 -34.01 12.68 -0.40
CA VAL A 65 -33.39 11.62 -1.21
C VAL A 65 -34.45 10.89 -2.04
N PHE A 66 -35.56 10.47 -1.42
CA PHE A 66 -36.65 9.80 -2.12
C PHE A 66 -37.25 10.70 -3.20
N ALA A 67 -37.50 11.97 -2.90
CA ALA A 67 -37.99 12.94 -3.88
C ALA A 67 -37.01 13.13 -5.05
N SER A 68 -35.71 13.23 -4.77
CA SER A 68 -34.68 13.34 -5.80
C SER A 68 -34.60 12.10 -6.68
N ASN A 69 -34.70 10.91 -6.10
CA ASN A 69 -34.64 9.65 -6.84
C ASN A 69 -35.92 9.41 -7.65
N ALA A 70 -37.08 9.79 -7.12
CA ALA A 70 -38.36 9.71 -7.82
C ALA A 70 -38.33 10.47 -9.15
N PHE A 71 -37.73 11.66 -9.18
CA PHE A 71 -37.52 12.43 -10.41
C PHE A 71 -36.74 11.63 -11.48
N CYS A 72 -35.67 10.92 -11.09
CA CYS A 72 -34.95 10.06 -12.02
C CYS A 72 -35.81 8.88 -12.48
N TYR A 73 -36.56 8.26 -11.55
CA TYR A 73 -37.41 7.12 -11.85
C TYR A 73 -38.57 7.46 -12.77
N ASP A 74 -39.06 8.70 -12.85
CA ASP A 74 -40.14 9.09 -13.78
C ASP A 74 -39.81 8.76 -15.24
N CYS A 75 -38.52 8.82 -15.62
CA CYS A 75 -38.05 8.40 -16.93
C CYS A 75 -37.40 7.01 -16.89
N HIS A 76 -36.57 6.73 -15.88
CA HIS A 76 -35.73 5.53 -15.85
C HIS A 76 -36.45 4.26 -15.42
N ARG A 77 -37.63 4.33 -14.78
CA ARG A 77 -38.38 3.10 -14.45
C ARG A 77 -39.06 2.48 -15.68
N GLU A 78 -39.24 3.26 -16.74
CA GLU A 78 -39.99 2.86 -17.92
C GLU A 78 -39.19 1.88 -18.78
N LYS A 79 -39.85 0.83 -19.28
CA LYS A 79 -39.21 -0.24 -20.07
C LYS A 79 -38.65 0.25 -21.41
N ASN A 80 -39.19 1.35 -21.94
CA ASN A 80 -38.74 1.99 -23.17
C ASN A 80 -37.58 2.98 -22.95
N CYS A 81 -37.14 3.18 -21.71
CA CYS A 81 -35.98 3.99 -21.39
C CYS A 81 -34.72 3.31 -21.94
N THR A 82 -34.37 3.67 -23.17
CA THR A 82 -33.29 3.07 -23.92
C THR A 82 -32.38 4.15 -24.50
N ARG A 83 -31.14 3.78 -24.75
CA ARG A 83 -30.17 4.58 -25.51
C ARG A 83 -29.69 3.76 -26.69
N LYS A 84 -29.50 4.42 -27.84
CA LYS A 84 -28.83 3.80 -28.98
C LYS A 84 -27.33 4.04 -28.89
N ILE A 85 -26.55 2.96 -28.96
CA ILE A 85 -25.10 2.98 -29.13
C ILE A 85 -24.82 2.14 -30.38
N ASP A 86 -24.20 2.76 -31.39
CA ASP A 86 -23.89 2.13 -32.68
C ASP A 86 -25.08 1.40 -33.33
N GLY A 87 -26.26 2.04 -33.29
CA GLY A 87 -27.50 1.52 -33.89
C GLY A 87 -28.21 0.43 -33.08
N LYS A 88 -27.64 -0.05 -31.98
CA LYS A 88 -28.25 -1.04 -31.08
C LYS A 88 -28.82 -0.37 -29.83
N GLU A 89 -30.02 -0.80 -29.42
CA GLU A 89 -30.69 -0.30 -28.23
C GLU A 89 -30.18 -0.99 -26.96
N ILE A 90 -29.83 -0.20 -25.96
CA ILE A 90 -29.54 -0.65 -24.60
C ILE A 90 -30.58 -0.11 -23.64
N THR A 91 -31.02 -0.96 -22.72
CA THR A 91 -31.86 -0.53 -21.61
C THR A 91 -31.07 0.32 -20.63
N LEU A 92 -31.64 1.46 -20.27
CA LEU A 92 -31.24 2.30 -19.14
C LEU A 92 -32.26 2.17 -17.99
N GLN A 93 -33.11 1.15 -18.05
CA GLN A 93 -34.15 0.93 -17.08
C GLN A 93 -33.53 0.61 -15.71
N ILE A 94 -33.98 1.33 -14.69
CA ILE A 94 -33.70 1.02 -13.29
C ILE A 94 -34.95 1.33 -12.48
N THR A 95 -35.36 0.36 -11.67
CA THR A 95 -36.49 0.51 -10.74
C THR A 95 -35.98 0.70 -9.32
N HIS A 96 -36.84 1.25 -8.46
CA HIS A 96 -36.53 1.39 -7.04
C HIS A 96 -36.21 0.05 -6.37
N ASP A 97 -36.99 -0.99 -6.67
CA ASP A 97 -36.82 -2.32 -6.08
C ASP A 97 -35.52 -2.98 -6.55
N ASP A 98 -35.20 -2.87 -7.84
CA ASP A 98 -33.94 -3.41 -8.40
C ASP A 98 -32.72 -2.70 -7.78
N PHE A 99 -32.76 -1.37 -7.70
CA PHE A 99 -31.68 -0.60 -7.08
C PHE A 99 -31.51 -0.97 -5.61
N ASN A 100 -32.58 -1.00 -4.81
CA ASN A 100 -32.49 -1.33 -3.39
C ASN A 100 -32.01 -2.77 -3.16
N LYS A 101 -32.38 -3.69 -4.05
CA LYS A 101 -31.89 -5.08 -4.00
C LYS A 101 -30.39 -5.15 -4.28
N ASN A 102 -29.91 -4.43 -5.28
CA ASN A 102 -28.52 -4.48 -5.74
C ASN A 102 -27.57 -3.58 -4.94
N GLN A 103 -28.10 -2.51 -4.33
CA GLN A 103 -27.39 -1.44 -3.62
C GLN A 103 -28.04 -1.14 -2.26
N ARG A 104 -28.32 -2.18 -1.47
CA ARG A 104 -29.02 -2.06 -0.17
C ARG A 104 -28.40 -1.02 0.77
N GLN A 105 -27.07 -0.89 0.75
CA GLN A 105 -26.34 0.08 1.58
C GLN A 105 -26.50 1.53 1.09
N HIS A 106 -26.86 1.75 -0.17
CA HIS A 106 -27.04 3.07 -0.79
C HIS A 106 -28.51 3.42 -1.08
N GLN A 107 -29.48 2.65 -0.57
CA GLN A 107 -30.92 2.90 -0.81
C GLN A 107 -31.40 4.29 -0.34
N PHE A 108 -30.69 4.91 0.62
CA PHE A 108 -30.93 6.27 1.12
C PHE A 108 -29.89 7.28 0.63
N VAL A 109 -29.24 7.01 -0.50
CA VAL A 109 -28.35 7.95 -1.18
C VAL A 109 -29.03 8.42 -2.46
N ALA A 110 -29.08 9.73 -2.67
CA ALA A 110 -29.64 10.30 -3.90
C ALA A 110 -28.74 9.94 -5.10
N CYS A 111 -29.31 9.56 -6.24
CA CYS A 111 -28.57 9.20 -7.45
C CYS A 111 -27.52 10.26 -7.82
N ILE A 112 -27.88 11.53 -7.67
CA ILE A 112 -27.01 12.69 -7.98
C ILE A 112 -25.80 12.86 -7.06
N LYS A 113 -25.75 12.17 -5.90
CA LYS A 113 -24.55 12.11 -5.05
C LYS A 113 -23.44 11.29 -5.70
N CYS A 114 -23.80 10.23 -6.42
CA CYS A 114 -22.85 9.45 -7.20
C CYS A 114 -22.72 10.01 -8.63
N HIS A 115 -23.84 10.41 -9.23
CA HIS A 115 -23.92 10.92 -10.59
C HIS A 115 -23.92 12.45 -10.62
N THR A 116 -22.81 13.05 -10.21
CA THR A 116 -22.69 14.50 -10.03
C THR A 116 -22.70 15.30 -11.34
N ASP A 117 -22.52 14.65 -12.49
CA ASP A 117 -22.36 15.28 -13.81
C ASP A 117 -23.53 15.02 -14.78
N VAL A 118 -24.68 14.55 -14.28
CA VAL A 118 -25.85 14.21 -15.12
C VAL A 118 -26.75 15.39 -15.45
N ALA A 119 -26.65 16.49 -14.71
CA ALA A 119 -27.43 17.72 -14.92
C ALA A 119 -26.86 18.58 -16.07
N ARG A 120 -26.61 17.97 -17.24
CA ARG A 120 -26.13 18.66 -18.44
C ARG A 120 -26.93 18.26 -19.69
N SER A 121 -26.81 19.06 -20.74
CA SER A 121 -27.31 18.73 -22.07
C SER A 121 -26.13 18.42 -23.01
N PRO A 122 -26.11 17.24 -23.67
CA PRO A 122 -27.08 16.15 -23.54
C PRO A 122 -26.98 15.40 -22.20
N HIS A 123 -28.12 14.91 -21.70
CA HIS A 123 -28.23 14.18 -20.41
C HIS A 123 -27.45 12.84 -20.46
N LYS A 124 -26.21 12.90 -20.01
CA LYS A 124 -25.26 11.78 -19.99
C LYS A 124 -24.25 12.00 -18.88
N THR A 125 -23.81 10.92 -18.22
CA THR A 125 -22.59 10.93 -17.40
C THR A 125 -21.35 10.68 -18.26
N LEU A 126 -20.27 11.41 -17.98
CA LEU A 126 -18.95 11.31 -18.62
C LEU A 126 -17.97 10.72 -17.62
N ALA A 127 -18.13 11.07 -16.35
CA ALA A 127 -17.25 10.68 -15.28
C ALA A 127 -17.67 9.40 -14.56
N GLY A 128 -18.92 8.94 -14.76
CA GLY A 128 -19.51 7.81 -14.06
C GLY A 128 -19.85 8.15 -12.59
N ALA A 129 -20.07 7.11 -11.79
CA ALA A 129 -20.34 7.25 -10.37
C ALA A 129 -19.09 7.72 -9.59
N LYS A 130 -19.25 8.74 -8.75
CA LYS A 130 -18.24 9.27 -7.85
C LYS A 130 -18.36 8.63 -6.47
N CYS A 131 -17.33 7.88 -6.08
CA CYS A 131 -17.32 7.09 -4.84
C CYS A 131 -16.48 7.78 -3.73
N LEU A 132 -15.46 8.54 -4.13
CA LEU A 132 -14.44 9.09 -3.23
C LEU A 132 -14.93 10.23 -2.33
N GLU A 133 -16.14 10.76 -2.56
CA GLU A 133 -16.77 11.73 -1.65
C GLU A 133 -17.13 11.11 -0.30
N CYS A 134 -17.35 9.79 -0.26
CA CYS A 134 -17.75 9.06 0.95
C CYS A 134 -16.84 7.87 1.29
N HIS A 135 -16.16 7.29 0.30
CA HIS A 135 -15.29 6.12 0.49
C HIS A 135 -13.81 6.48 0.35
N PRO A 136 -12.96 6.15 1.34
CA PRO A 136 -11.52 6.25 1.18
C PRO A 136 -10.99 5.13 0.28
N VAL A 137 -9.82 5.37 -0.31
CA VAL A 137 -9.09 4.30 -1.01
C VAL A 137 -8.56 3.27 -0.01
N HIS A 138 -8.48 2.01 -0.44
CA HIS A 138 -7.84 0.96 0.33
C HIS A 138 -6.36 0.82 -0.05
N GLY A 139 -5.54 0.31 0.89
CA GLY A 139 -4.14 0.02 0.64
C GLY A 139 -3.90 -1.34 -0.03
N GLU A 140 -2.63 -1.66 -0.26
CA GLU A 140 -2.20 -2.92 -0.89
C GLU A 140 -2.62 -4.18 -0.13
N SER A 141 -2.80 -4.12 1.19
CA SER A 141 -3.19 -5.31 1.98
C SER A 141 -4.58 -5.82 1.65
N THR A 142 -5.48 -4.95 1.17
CA THR A 142 -6.89 -5.31 0.92
C THR A 142 -7.08 -5.91 -0.47
N ALA A 143 -6.43 -5.34 -1.49
CA ALA A 143 -6.64 -5.71 -2.88
C ALA A 143 -5.34 -6.08 -3.62
N HIS A 144 -4.28 -6.43 -2.90
CA HIS A 144 -2.92 -6.72 -3.39
C HIS A 144 -2.15 -5.57 -4.06
N ASP A 145 -2.84 -4.54 -4.57
CA ASP A 145 -2.31 -3.27 -5.06
C ASP A 145 -3.36 -2.17 -4.76
N PRO A 146 -2.99 -0.88 -4.63
CA PRO A 146 -3.97 0.18 -4.38
C PRO A 146 -4.84 0.46 -5.61
N HIS A 147 -4.44 -0.03 -6.80
CA HIS A 147 -5.20 0.05 -8.03
C HIS A 147 -5.61 1.49 -8.42
N PHE A 148 -4.74 2.47 -8.20
CA PHE A 148 -5.03 3.90 -8.47
C PHE A 148 -5.50 4.22 -9.88
N ARG A 149 -5.12 3.40 -10.85
CA ARG A 149 -5.55 3.55 -12.25
C ARG A 149 -6.85 2.81 -12.57
N VAL A 150 -7.44 2.09 -11.62
CA VAL A 150 -8.71 1.39 -11.79
C VAL A 150 -9.79 2.24 -11.14
N SER A 151 -10.78 2.66 -11.93
CA SER A 151 -11.94 3.35 -11.37
C SER A 151 -12.68 2.39 -10.44
N CYS A 152 -13.17 2.87 -9.30
CA CYS A 152 -13.81 2.02 -8.28
C CYS A 152 -14.87 1.09 -8.89
N GLN A 153 -15.70 1.62 -9.81
CA GLN A 153 -16.74 0.85 -10.50
C GLN A 153 -16.20 -0.30 -11.37
N ALA A 154 -15.02 -0.19 -11.96
CA ALA A 154 -14.44 -1.26 -12.79
C ALA A 154 -14.15 -2.53 -11.97
N CYS A 155 -13.80 -2.37 -10.69
CA CYS A 155 -13.61 -3.49 -9.76
C CYS A 155 -14.92 -3.87 -9.06
N HIS A 156 -15.57 -2.88 -8.42
CA HIS A 156 -16.67 -3.10 -7.48
C HIS A 156 -18.02 -3.40 -8.14
N PHE A 157 -18.22 -3.18 -9.45
CA PHE A 157 -19.46 -3.57 -10.13
C PHE A 157 -19.32 -4.96 -10.74
N LYS A 158 -20.43 -5.69 -10.85
CA LYS A 158 -20.47 -7.09 -11.32
C LYS A 158 -20.05 -7.26 -12.78
N SER A 159 -20.20 -6.23 -13.61
CA SER A 159 -19.80 -6.27 -15.03
C SER A 159 -18.35 -6.77 -15.16
N LYS A 160 -18.13 -7.67 -16.12
CA LYS A 160 -16.83 -8.28 -16.41
C LYS A 160 -16.04 -7.52 -17.47
N PHE A 161 -16.68 -6.55 -18.12
CA PHE A 161 -16.09 -5.84 -19.25
C PHE A 161 -15.50 -4.53 -18.76
N VAL A 162 -14.18 -4.43 -18.92
CA VAL A 162 -13.40 -3.24 -18.59
C VAL A 162 -12.55 -2.85 -19.77
N GLU A 163 -12.27 -1.56 -19.88
CA GLU A 163 -11.41 -1.00 -20.92
C GLU A 163 -10.47 0.03 -20.31
N LEU A 164 -9.29 0.17 -20.93
CA LEU A 164 -8.37 1.27 -20.61
C LEU A 164 -8.78 2.48 -21.44
N ASP A 165 -9.23 3.55 -20.79
CA ASP A 165 -9.52 4.82 -21.44
C ASP A 165 -8.19 5.51 -21.79
N PRO A 166 -7.90 5.75 -23.09
CA PRO A 166 -6.64 6.36 -23.49
C PRO A 166 -6.54 7.85 -23.12
N LYS A 167 -7.65 8.53 -22.79
CA LYS A 167 -7.66 9.97 -22.51
C LYS A 167 -7.12 10.31 -21.14
N ASP A 168 -7.46 9.52 -20.14
CA ASP A 168 -7.02 9.71 -18.76
C ASP A 168 -6.24 8.52 -18.20
N ASN A 169 -6.00 7.49 -19.03
CA ASN A 169 -5.20 6.33 -18.69
C ASN A 169 -5.75 5.53 -17.49
N HIS A 170 -7.07 5.57 -17.28
CA HIS A 170 -7.78 4.80 -16.26
C HIS A 170 -8.53 3.61 -16.85
N ILE A 171 -8.55 2.51 -16.10
CA ILE A 171 -9.36 1.35 -16.38
C ILE A 171 -10.78 1.63 -15.87
N LYS A 172 -11.76 1.57 -16.78
CA LYS A 172 -13.17 1.88 -16.54
C LYS A 172 -14.03 0.71 -17.00
N LEU A 173 -15.30 0.73 -16.59
CA LEU A 173 -16.30 -0.18 -17.16
C LEU A 173 -16.47 0.09 -18.65
N ALA A 174 -16.36 -0.96 -19.45
CA ALA A 174 -16.55 -0.85 -20.89
C ALA A 174 -18.04 -0.69 -21.22
N HIS A 175 -18.34 0.17 -22.18
CA HIS A 175 -19.71 0.36 -22.69
C HIS A 175 -20.01 -0.52 -23.90
N ILE A 176 -18.99 -1.11 -24.50
CA ILE A 176 -19.06 -2.02 -25.65
C ILE A 176 -18.15 -3.23 -25.41
N THR A 177 -18.56 -4.40 -25.90
CA THR A 177 -17.71 -5.59 -25.91
C THR A 177 -16.70 -5.53 -27.06
N LEU A 178 -15.75 -6.45 -27.07
CA LEU A 178 -14.79 -6.60 -28.17
C LEU A 178 -15.46 -6.91 -29.52
N GLU A 179 -16.65 -7.50 -29.51
CA GLU A 179 -17.48 -7.76 -30.69
C GLU A 179 -18.46 -6.61 -31.01
N SER A 180 -18.18 -5.41 -30.51
CA SER A 180 -19.01 -4.21 -30.73
C SER A 180 -20.47 -4.40 -30.30
N LYS A 181 -20.70 -5.10 -29.19
CA LYS A 181 -22.03 -5.21 -28.56
C LYS A 181 -22.10 -4.22 -27.39
N PRO A 182 -23.08 -3.30 -27.37
CA PRO A 182 -23.28 -2.43 -26.23
C PRO A 182 -23.59 -3.20 -24.94
N ILE A 183 -23.11 -2.66 -23.82
CA ILE A 183 -23.27 -3.23 -22.49
C ILE A 183 -24.12 -2.27 -21.67
N SER A 184 -25.22 -2.78 -21.09
CA SER A 184 -25.98 -2.01 -20.11
C SER A 184 -25.24 -2.06 -18.76
N LEU A 185 -25.05 -0.88 -18.17
CA LEU A 185 -24.47 -0.69 -16.84
C LEU A 185 -25.51 -0.16 -15.84
N ALA A 186 -26.81 -0.31 -16.17
CA ALA A 186 -27.91 0.25 -15.38
C ALA A 186 -28.32 -0.62 -14.19
N ASP A 187 -27.84 -1.87 -14.10
CA ASP A 187 -28.23 -2.83 -13.07
C ASP A 187 -27.72 -2.44 -11.66
N HIS A 188 -26.64 -1.67 -11.57
CA HIS A 188 -25.99 -1.28 -10.32
C HIS A 188 -25.64 -2.46 -9.41
N THR A 189 -25.39 -3.65 -9.97
CA THR A 189 -25.01 -4.82 -9.16
C THR A 189 -23.56 -4.73 -8.72
N LEU A 190 -23.27 -4.86 -7.43
CA LEU A 190 -21.89 -4.96 -6.93
C LEU A 190 -21.31 -6.36 -7.15
N ALA A 191 -20.00 -6.43 -7.36
CA ALA A 191 -19.23 -7.66 -7.37
C ALA A 191 -18.94 -8.12 -5.93
N ASP A 192 -18.85 -9.43 -5.73
CA ASP A 192 -18.21 -9.98 -4.54
C ASP A 192 -16.69 -9.87 -4.71
N VAL A 193 -16.10 -8.88 -4.04
CA VAL A 193 -14.66 -8.60 -4.11
C VAL A 193 -13.80 -9.62 -3.35
N ASN A 194 -14.41 -10.51 -2.55
CA ASN A 194 -13.71 -11.60 -1.90
C ASN A 194 -13.54 -12.82 -2.83
N ASP A 195 -14.33 -12.91 -3.91
CA ASP A 195 -14.16 -13.93 -4.93
C ASP A 195 -12.97 -13.57 -5.82
N LEU A 196 -11.92 -14.39 -5.79
CA LEU A 196 -10.71 -14.22 -6.60
C LEU A 196 -11.01 -14.20 -8.12
N LYS A 197 -12.14 -14.76 -8.56
CA LYS A 197 -12.59 -14.65 -9.96
C LYS A 197 -12.88 -13.21 -10.38
N SER A 198 -13.13 -12.30 -9.43
CA SER A 198 -13.29 -10.88 -9.72
C SER A 198 -12.00 -10.26 -10.29
N CYS A 199 -10.83 -10.78 -9.91
CA CYS A 199 -9.53 -10.35 -10.41
C CYS A 199 -9.31 -10.75 -11.88
N GLU A 200 -9.92 -11.86 -12.33
CA GLU A 200 -9.79 -12.38 -13.71
C GLU A 200 -10.38 -11.45 -14.76
N LYS A 201 -11.19 -10.45 -14.36
CA LYS A 201 -11.62 -9.35 -15.24
C LYS A 201 -10.44 -8.60 -15.86
N CYS A 202 -9.33 -8.54 -15.12
CA CYS A 202 -8.15 -7.77 -15.46
C CYS A 202 -6.92 -8.66 -15.66
N HIS A 203 -6.77 -9.68 -14.81
CA HIS A 203 -5.57 -10.52 -14.75
C HIS A 203 -5.70 -11.75 -15.63
N PHE A 204 -5.33 -11.59 -16.89
CA PHE A 204 -5.21 -12.70 -17.84
C PHE A 204 -4.12 -12.41 -18.88
N LYS A 205 -3.65 -13.47 -19.55
CA LYS A 205 -2.59 -13.36 -20.57
C LYS A 205 -3.03 -12.46 -21.71
N ASN A 206 -2.13 -11.56 -22.14
CA ASN A 206 -2.35 -10.65 -23.27
C ASN A 206 -3.56 -9.72 -23.12
N ASN A 207 -3.94 -9.38 -21.88
CA ASN A 207 -4.97 -8.38 -21.64
C ASN A 207 -4.58 -7.03 -22.28
N ARG A 208 -5.60 -6.27 -22.72
CA ARG A 208 -5.41 -4.96 -23.37
C ARG A 208 -5.44 -3.79 -22.40
N ILE A 209 -5.71 -4.04 -21.13
CA ILE A 209 -5.93 -3.01 -20.10
C ILE A 209 -4.64 -2.64 -19.35
N GLY A 210 -3.55 -3.40 -19.54
CA GLY A 210 -2.25 -3.11 -18.94
C GLY A 210 -2.08 -3.65 -17.52
N ALA A 211 -2.63 -4.83 -17.23
CA ALA A 211 -2.45 -5.54 -15.97
C ALA A 211 -1.47 -6.73 -16.10
N PRO A 212 -0.82 -7.18 -15.01
CA PRO A 212 -0.12 -8.46 -15.01
C PRO A 212 -1.08 -9.62 -15.34
N ALA A 213 -0.56 -10.65 -16.00
CA ALA A 213 -1.36 -11.83 -16.34
C ALA A 213 -1.78 -12.63 -15.09
N ALA A 214 -0.95 -12.62 -14.05
CA ALA A 214 -1.26 -13.26 -12.76
C ALA A 214 -1.76 -12.24 -11.73
N VAL A 215 -2.60 -12.70 -10.82
CA VAL A 215 -2.93 -11.98 -9.58
C VAL A 215 -1.74 -12.12 -8.63
N LEU A 216 -0.99 -11.05 -8.47
CA LEU A 216 0.18 -11.02 -7.60
C LEU A 216 -0.27 -10.74 -6.16
N PRO A 217 0.35 -11.35 -5.14
CA PRO A 217 0.02 -11.04 -3.76
C PRO A 217 0.51 -9.64 -3.39
N SER A 218 0.00 -9.11 -2.27
CA SER A 218 0.52 -7.86 -1.73
C SER A 218 1.99 -8.01 -1.34
N LYS A 219 2.69 -6.88 -1.23
CA LYS A 219 3.99 -6.85 -0.55
C LYS A 219 3.84 -7.30 0.91
N SER A 220 4.94 -7.75 1.49
CA SER A 220 5.04 -8.18 2.88
C SER A 220 5.53 -7.04 3.77
N ALA A 221 5.24 -7.08 5.07
CA ALA A 221 5.84 -6.21 6.07
C ALA A 221 7.38 -6.18 5.99
N LEU A 222 8.01 -7.29 5.55
CA LEU A 222 9.46 -7.34 5.30
C LEU A 222 9.97 -6.36 4.23
N CYS A 223 9.12 -6.05 3.25
CA CYS A 223 9.49 -5.17 2.14
C CYS A 223 9.59 -3.69 2.56
N ILE A 224 9.14 -3.33 3.77
CA ILE A 224 9.21 -1.95 4.29
C ILE A 224 10.65 -1.42 4.36
N LEU A 225 11.65 -2.32 4.45
CA LEU A 225 13.07 -1.98 4.40
C LEU A 225 13.48 -1.32 3.09
N CYS A 226 12.73 -1.53 2.01
CA CYS A 226 13.10 -1.07 0.68
C CYS A 226 12.09 -0.11 0.06
N HIS A 227 10.79 -0.26 0.31
CA HIS A 227 9.78 0.65 -0.25
C HIS A 227 8.46 0.54 0.52
N ASN A 228 7.53 1.46 0.23
CA ASN A 228 6.19 1.44 0.79
C ASN A 228 5.58 0.03 0.68
N SER A 229 5.09 -0.46 1.81
CA SER A 229 4.59 -1.81 1.99
C SER A 229 3.54 -1.82 3.10
N PRO A 230 2.44 -2.56 2.94
CA PRO A 230 1.51 -2.76 4.03
C PRO A 230 2.17 -3.55 5.17
N LEU A 231 1.72 -3.30 6.41
CA LEU A 231 2.11 -4.06 7.60
C LEU A 231 1.40 -5.43 7.66
N SER A 232 1.29 -6.11 6.52
CA SER A 232 0.69 -7.44 6.36
C SER A 232 1.72 -8.44 5.88
N MET A 233 1.57 -9.72 6.21
CA MET A 233 2.57 -10.73 5.84
C MET A 233 2.62 -11.05 4.33
N GLY A 234 1.51 -10.89 3.61
CA GLY A 234 1.41 -11.21 2.19
C GLY A 234 1.55 -12.71 1.93
N HIS A 235 2.42 -13.10 0.99
CA HIS A 235 2.66 -14.50 0.63
C HIS A 235 3.40 -15.31 1.73
N PRO A 236 3.08 -16.61 1.95
CA PRO A 236 3.70 -17.42 3.01
C PRO A 236 5.23 -17.49 3.00
N ILE A 237 5.86 -17.38 1.83
CA ILE A 237 7.33 -17.37 1.68
C ILE A 237 8.00 -16.25 2.50
N PHE A 238 7.32 -15.10 2.63
CA PHE A 238 7.81 -14.00 3.44
C PHE A 238 7.69 -14.31 4.94
N GLY A 239 6.73 -15.14 5.34
CA GLY A 239 6.63 -15.68 6.71
C GLY A 239 7.82 -16.55 7.09
N VAL A 240 8.27 -17.43 6.17
CA VAL A 240 9.46 -18.25 6.38
C VAL A 240 10.71 -17.37 6.55
N ALA A 241 10.87 -16.36 5.68
CA ALA A 241 11.98 -15.42 5.78
C ALA A 241 11.97 -14.63 7.09
N MET A 242 10.80 -14.16 7.54
CA MET A 242 10.64 -13.49 8.83
C MET A 242 11.02 -14.41 9.99
N LEU A 243 10.60 -15.68 9.97
CA LEU A 243 10.95 -16.64 11.01
C LEU A 243 12.47 -16.85 11.09
N ILE A 244 13.13 -17.04 9.94
CA ILE A 244 14.60 -17.19 9.87
C ILE A 244 15.29 -15.94 10.44
N PHE A 245 14.83 -14.75 10.05
CA PHE A 245 15.34 -13.49 10.57
C PHE A 245 15.21 -13.42 12.10
N LEU A 246 14.02 -13.69 12.65
CA LEU A 246 13.77 -13.64 14.09
C LEU A 246 14.60 -14.66 14.87
N VAL A 247 14.71 -15.90 14.38
CA VAL A 247 15.56 -16.94 14.97
C VAL A 247 17.03 -16.50 14.95
N GLY A 248 17.50 -15.91 13.86
CA GLY A 248 18.87 -15.39 13.75
C GLY A 248 19.16 -14.25 14.71
N VAL A 249 18.24 -13.29 14.86
CA VAL A 249 18.35 -12.21 15.84
C VAL A 249 18.36 -12.79 17.26
N PHE A 250 17.46 -13.70 17.58
CA PHE A 250 17.42 -14.35 18.89
C PHE A 250 18.71 -15.12 19.20
N ALA A 251 19.24 -15.86 18.23
CA ALA A 251 20.52 -16.57 18.37
C ALA A 251 21.69 -15.59 18.62
N THR A 252 21.70 -14.44 17.94
CA THR A 252 22.72 -13.40 18.12
C THR A 252 22.64 -12.78 19.51
N LEU A 253 21.42 -12.44 19.97
CA LEU A 253 21.20 -11.94 21.33
C LEU A 253 21.62 -12.98 22.37
N ARG A 254 21.20 -14.24 22.21
CA ARG A 254 21.59 -15.33 23.10
C ARG A 254 23.10 -15.48 23.18
N PHE A 255 23.80 -15.40 22.05
CA PHE A 255 25.25 -15.46 22.01
C PHE A 255 25.91 -14.35 22.86
N TRP A 256 25.37 -13.12 22.83
CA TRP A 256 25.89 -12.04 23.68
C TRP A 256 25.66 -12.30 25.18
N TYR A 257 24.50 -12.85 25.55
CA TYR A 257 24.20 -13.19 26.94
C TYR A 257 24.94 -14.42 27.47
N LEU A 258 25.65 -15.18 26.61
CA LEU A 258 26.61 -16.19 27.06
C LEU A 258 27.86 -15.54 27.66
N GLY A 259 28.26 -14.35 27.20
CA GLY A 259 29.35 -13.58 27.78
C GLY A 259 29.01 -13.00 29.16
N SER A 260 29.99 -12.40 29.83
CA SER A 260 29.75 -11.68 31.08
C SER A 260 29.08 -10.32 30.80
N VAL A 261 28.08 -9.96 31.61
CA VAL A 261 27.44 -8.64 31.55
C VAL A 261 27.72 -7.95 32.87
N GLN A 262 28.61 -6.94 32.86
CA GLN A 262 29.04 -6.22 34.07
C GLN A 262 29.55 -7.16 35.19
N GLY A 263 30.29 -8.20 34.82
CA GLY A 263 30.84 -9.19 35.76
C GLY A 263 29.86 -10.31 36.17
N GLU A 264 28.59 -10.26 35.73
CA GLU A 264 27.66 -11.37 35.91
C GLU A 264 27.84 -12.41 34.79
N GLU A 265 28.11 -13.66 35.16
CA GLU A 265 28.37 -14.77 34.23
C GLU A 265 27.27 -15.84 34.21
N ASN A 266 26.54 -16.02 35.31
CA ASN A 266 25.74 -17.22 35.54
C ASN A 266 24.23 -17.00 35.38
N SER A 267 23.69 -15.89 35.89
CA SER A 267 22.24 -15.66 35.92
C SER A 267 21.76 -14.84 34.73
N LEU A 268 21.05 -15.47 33.79
CA LEU A 268 20.45 -14.79 32.63
C LEU A 268 19.46 -13.68 33.06
N HIS A 269 18.64 -13.93 34.09
CA HIS A 269 17.73 -12.91 34.63
C HIS A 269 18.50 -11.70 35.18
N ARG A 270 19.63 -11.93 35.88
CA ARG A 270 20.44 -10.83 36.39
C ARG A 270 21.11 -10.06 35.27
N LYS A 271 21.63 -10.73 34.24
CA LYS A 271 22.20 -10.08 33.05
C LYS A 271 21.17 -9.19 32.33
N ILE A 272 19.91 -9.65 32.22
CA ILE A 272 18.82 -8.84 31.64
C ILE A 272 18.51 -7.64 32.53
N SER A 273 18.40 -7.81 33.85
CA SER A 273 18.17 -6.72 34.80
C SER A 273 19.24 -5.64 34.68
N LEU A 274 20.52 -6.02 34.74
CA LEU A 274 21.66 -5.11 34.63
C LEU A 274 21.67 -4.36 33.29
N SER A 275 21.36 -5.06 32.20
CA SER A 275 21.24 -4.46 30.87
C SER A 275 20.10 -3.44 30.82
N SER A 276 18.94 -3.77 31.42
CA SER A 276 17.78 -2.88 31.47
C SER A 276 17.99 -1.64 32.35
N GLU A 277 18.59 -1.80 33.53
CA GLU A 277 18.97 -0.71 34.43
C GLU A 277 19.93 0.26 33.75
N SER A 278 20.92 -0.28 33.03
CA SER A 278 21.87 0.52 32.25
C SER A 278 21.17 1.35 31.17
N ILE A 279 20.28 0.73 30.39
CA ILE A 279 19.50 1.43 29.35
C ILE A 279 18.66 2.55 29.98
N TRP A 280 18.00 2.29 31.11
CA TRP A 280 17.14 3.27 31.78
C TRP A 280 17.92 4.47 32.31
N ASN A 281 19.07 4.22 32.95
CA ASN A 281 19.95 5.28 33.43
C ASN A 281 20.47 6.17 32.29
N ILE A 282 20.72 5.60 31.11
CA ILE A 282 21.17 6.38 29.96
C ILE A 282 20.05 7.28 29.42
N ILE A 283 18.85 6.73 29.23
CA ILE A 283 17.70 7.48 28.66
C ILE A 283 17.37 8.72 29.50
N PHE A 284 17.44 8.61 30.83
CA PHE A 284 17.11 9.71 31.75
C PHE A 284 18.32 10.54 32.22
N SER A 285 19.49 10.41 31.55
CA SER A 285 20.68 11.20 31.89
C SER A 285 21.13 12.10 30.72
N ARG A 286 22.09 13.00 30.97
CA ARG A 286 22.73 13.81 29.92
C ARG A 286 23.49 12.96 28.89
N GLN A 287 23.74 11.68 29.16
CA GLN A 287 24.40 10.75 28.23
C GLN A 287 23.54 10.48 26.99
N ILE A 288 22.22 10.67 27.05
CA ILE A 288 21.33 10.51 25.89
C ILE A 288 21.72 11.42 24.72
N PHE A 289 22.23 12.63 24.99
CA PHE A 289 22.72 13.53 23.94
C PHE A 289 24.01 13.01 23.29
N SER A 290 24.87 12.34 24.06
CA SER A 290 26.08 11.69 23.52
C SER A 290 25.70 10.50 22.64
N LEU A 291 24.74 9.68 23.08
CA LEU A 291 24.19 8.59 22.28
C LEU A 291 23.53 9.11 21.00
N LEU A 292 22.71 10.16 21.07
CA LEU A 292 22.06 10.74 19.89
C LEU A 292 23.10 11.27 18.90
N LYS A 293 24.12 11.96 19.40
CA LYS A 293 25.24 12.43 18.58
C LYS A 293 26.00 11.28 17.93
N MET A 294 26.21 10.17 18.64
CA MET A 294 26.82 8.95 18.10
C MET A 294 25.94 8.32 17.03
N VAL A 295 24.63 8.17 17.26
CA VAL A 295 23.70 7.62 16.26
C VAL A 295 23.70 8.50 15.00
N VAL A 296 23.56 9.81 15.14
CA VAL A 296 23.52 10.72 14.00
C VAL A 296 24.86 10.74 13.26
N LEU A 297 25.97 10.99 13.96
CA LEU A 297 27.25 11.19 13.29
C LEU A 297 27.95 9.88 12.92
N ASP A 298 27.96 8.89 13.80
CA ASP A 298 28.74 7.66 13.61
C ASP A 298 27.93 6.54 12.95
N ILE A 299 26.60 6.48 13.12
CA ILE A 299 25.75 5.47 12.45
C ILE A 299 25.14 6.02 11.15
N ILE A 300 24.43 7.15 11.18
CA ILE A 300 23.74 7.69 10.00
C ILE A 300 24.74 8.30 9.01
N PHE A 301 25.59 9.23 9.47
CA PHE A 301 26.61 9.86 8.60
C PHE A 301 27.93 9.09 8.50
N GLN A 302 28.07 7.99 9.25
CA GLN A 302 29.21 7.08 9.16
C GLN A 302 30.58 7.77 9.35
N ARG A 303 30.64 8.78 10.22
CA ARG A 303 31.80 9.65 10.45
C ARG A 303 33.09 8.89 10.78
N ARG A 304 33.00 7.77 11.50
CA ARG A 304 34.19 6.95 11.82
C ARG A 304 34.81 6.35 10.55
N ILE A 305 33.99 5.84 9.63
CA ILE A 305 34.45 5.32 8.33
C ILE A 305 35.02 6.45 7.47
N LEU A 306 34.40 7.63 7.49
CA LEU A 306 34.90 8.81 6.77
C LEU A 306 36.32 9.20 7.22
N LYS A 307 36.59 9.15 8.53
CA LYS A 307 37.92 9.43 9.08
C LYS A 307 38.98 8.40 8.69
N GLU A 308 38.58 7.15 8.48
CA GLU A 308 39.50 6.09 8.04
C GLU A 308 39.78 6.15 6.54
N SER A 309 38.74 6.35 5.71
CA SER A 309 38.89 6.42 4.26
C SER A 309 37.65 7.01 3.59
N VAL A 310 37.84 8.09 2.84
CA VAL A 310 36.80 8.70 2.00
C VAL A 310 36.24 7.69 0.97
N GLY A 311 37.09 6.84 0.40
CA GLY A 311 36.67 5.86 -0.61
C GLY A 311 35.81 4.72 -0.06
N ARG A 312 36.06 4.27 1.17
CA ARG A 312 35.21 3.29 1.86
C ARG A 312 33.90 3.92 2.31
N TRP A 313 33.99 5.14 2.82
CA TRP A 313 32.82 5.90 3.25
C TRP A 313 31.88 6.18 2.09
N SER A 314 32.38 6.61 0.92
CA SER A 314 31.53 6.88 -0.25
C SER A 314 30.82 5.61 -0.74
N MET A 315 31.53 4.48 -0.82
CA MET A 315 30.97 3.17 -1.16
C MET A 315 29.83 2.79 -0.22
N HIS A 316 30.07 2.87 1.09
CA HIS A 316 29.12 2.42 2.08
C HIS A 316 27.94 3.38 2.21
N SER A 317 28.18 4.69 2.12
CA SER A 317 27.15 5.72 2.16
C SER A 317 26.18 5.62 0.97
N LEU A 318 26.69 5.35 -0.23
CA LEU A 318 25.84 5.15 -1.43
C LEU A 318 24.83 4.00 -1.25
N ILE A 319 25.23 2.92 -0.58
CA ILE A 319 24.36 1.77 -0.33
C ILE A 319 23.49 2.00 0.90
N PHE A 320 24.11 2.25 2.06
CA PHE A 320 23.44 2.32 3.35
C PHE A 320 22.47 3.50 3.44
N SER A 321 22.91 4.71 3.09
CA SER A 321 22.06 5.90 3.21
C SER A 321 20.88 5.83 2.26
N ALA A 322 21.06 5.25 1.06
CA ALA A 322 19.96 5.02 0.13
C ALA A 322 18.92 4.04 0.69
N ILE A 323 19.35 2.90 1.25
CA ILE A 323 18.44 1.95 1.90
C ILE A 323 17.76 2.59 3.13
N LEU A 324 18.50 3.32 3.95
CA LEU A 324 17.98 3.99 5.13
C LEU A 324 16.91 5.03 4.77
N ILE A 325 17.17 5.88 3.76
CA ILE A 325 16.19 6.87 3.29
C ILE A 325 14.94 6.17 2.77
N ARG A 326 15.07 5.09 1.99
CA ARG A 326 13.91 4.33 1.51
C ARG A 326 13.11 3.71 2.65
N PHE A 327 13.78 3.14 3.65
CA PHE A 327 13.13 2.60 4.85
C PHE A 327 12.39 3.70 5.63
N LEU A 328 13.02 4.85 5.88
CA LEU A 328 12.41 5.97 6.58
C LEU A 328 11.21 6.54 5.82
N LEU A 329 11.33 6.69 4.50
CA LEU A 329 10.23 7.11 3.64
C LEU A 329 9.07 6.12 3.74
N SER A 330 9.36 4.82 3.69
CA SER A 330 8.34 3.77 3.78
C SER A 330 7.63 3.76 5.14
N LEU A 331 8.38 3.94 6.24
CA LEU A 331 7.81 4.07 7.58
C LEU A 331 6.94 5.31 7.71
N PHE A 332 7.41 6.44 7.19
CA PHE A 332 6.65 7.70 7.16
C PHE A 332 5.34 7.56 6.37
N THR A 333 5.39 6.94 5.19
CA THR A 333 4.21 6.65 4.38
C THR A 333 3.22 5.75 5.14
N ALA A 334 3.70 4.70 5.82
CA ALA A 334 2.83 3.83 6.60
C ALA A 334 2.14 4.55 7.77
N VAL A 335 2.87 5.41 8.49
CA VAL A 335 2.33 6.21 9.60
C VAL A 335 1.26 7.19 9.08
N ILE A 336 1.55 7.92 8.01
CA ILE A 336 0.59 8.86 7.42
C ILE A 336 -0.65 8.14 6.90
N PHE A 337 -0.48 7.00 6.21
CA PHE A 337 -1.60 6.22 5.71
C PHE A 337 -2.52 5.74 6.84
N TYR A 338 -1.96 5.40 8.00
CA TYR A 338 -2.74 5.00 9.16
C TYR A 338 -3.63 6.13 9.71
N PHE A 339 -3.10 7.35 9.80
CA PHE A 339 -3.85 8.49 10.37
C PHE A 339 -4.74 9.20 9.35
N HIS A 340 -4.34 9.25 8.08
CA HIS A 340 -5.01 10.03 7.05
C HIS A 340 -4.97 9.33 5.67
N PRO A 341 -5.67 8.20 5.50
CA PRO A 341 -5.58 7.36 4.29
C PRO A 341 -6.05 8.07 3.01
N GLY A 342 -6.94 9.06 3.12
CA GLY A 342 -7.49 9.82 1.98
C GLY A 342 -6.79 11.14 1.66
N GLY A 343 -5.71 11.49 2.37
CA GLY A 343 -5.02 12.76 2.14
C GLY A 343 -4.17 12.78 0.88
N ASP A 344 -4.10 13.93 0.20
CA ASP A 344 -3.35 14.09 -1.06
C ASP A 344 -1.89 13.63 -0.95
N TRP A 345 -1.21 13.99 0.15
CA TRP A 345 0.17 13.55 0.43
C TRP A 345 0.28 12.05 0.61
N THR A 346 -0.68 11.44 1.30
CA THR A 346 -0.76 9.99 1.46
C THR A 346 -0.83 9.33 0.11
N LEU A 347 -1.81 9.74 -0.72
CA LEU A 347 -2.07 9.19 -2.05
C LEU A 347 -0.83 9.34 -2.96
N ALA A 348 -0.18 10.50 -2.93
CA ALA A 348 1.05 10.73 -3.69
C ALA A 348 2.20 9.82 -3.25
N LEU A 349 2.34 9.55 -1.96
CA LEU A 349 3.41 8.68 -1.43
C LEU A 349 3.16 7.20 -1.70
N ILE A 350 1.91 6.75 -1.67
CA ILE A 350 1.57 5.35 -1.95
C ILE A 350 1.44 5.06 -3.46
N ASP A 351 1.16 6.07 -4.29
CA ASP A 351 1.18 5.94 -5.73
C ASP A 351 2.63 5.90 -6.26
N LYS A 352 3.02 4.72 -6.74
CA LYS A 352 4.31 4.47 -7.40
C LYS A 352 4.52 5.28 -8.69
N ASN A 353 3.45 5.83 -9.27
CA ASN A 353 3.54 6.66 -10.48
C ASN A 353 3.60 8.16 -10.17
N SER A 354 3.48 8.55 -8.90
CA SER A 354 3.60 9.95 -8.55
C SER A 354 5.00 10.46 -8.89
N PRO A 355 5.14 11.73 -9.34
CA PRO A 355 6.43 12.29 -9.71
C PRO A 355 7.52 12.12 -8.65
N PHE A 356 7.17 12.40 -7.39
CA PHE A 356 8.09 12.30 -6.26
C PHE A 356 8.49 10.84 -5.99
N THR A 357 7.52 9.94 -5.89
CA THR A 357 7.77 8.54 -5.52
C THR A 357 8.54 7.81 -6.62
N ALA A 358 8.22 8.04 -7.89
CA ALA A 358 8.95 7.45 -9.03
C ALA A 358 10.41 7.94 -9.06
N PHE A 359 10.62 9.25 -8.97
CA PHE A 359 11.95 9.85 -8.97
C PHE A 359 12.81 9.40 -7.79
N ALA A 360 12.26 9.43 -6.58
CA ALA A 360 12.98 9.05 -5.37
C ALA A 360 13.40 7.57 -5.41
N ASN A 361 12.53 6.68 -5.87
CA ASN A 361 12.86 5.26 -5.98
C ASN A 361 13.96 4.99 -7.01
N ASP A 362 13.91 5.63 -8.19
CA ASP A 362 14.95 5.48 -9.21
C ASP A 362 16.30 6.06 -8.76
N LEU A 363 16.30 7.25 -8.13
CA LEU A 363 17.51 7.90 -7.64
C LEU A 363 18.19 7.09 -6.54
N LEU A 364 17.43 6.67 -5.53
CA LEU A 364 17.98 5.87 -4.43
C LEU A 364 18.40 4.48 -4.92
N GLY A 365 17.67 3.91 -5.88
CA GLY A 365 18.09 2.69 -6.57
C GLY A 365 19.41 2.85 -7.32
N LEU A 366 19.61 3.99 -7.98
CA LEU A 366 20.85 4.30 -8.71
C LEU A 366 22.03 4.44 -7.76
N PHE A 367 21.85 5.09 -6.61
CA PHE A 367 22.90 5.18 -5.58
C PHE A 367 23.32 3.79 -5.08
N ILE A 368 22.37 2.90 -4.82
CA ILE A 368 22.68 1.51 -4.45
C ILE A 368 23.48 0.83 -5.56
N LEU A 369 23.04 0.94 -6.82
CA LEU A 369 23.74 0.34 -7.96
C LEU A 369 25.16 0.86 -8.10
N LEU A 370 25.37 2.18 -8.03
CA LEU A 370 26.70 2.79 -8.08
C LEU A 370 27.59 2.34 -6.91
N GLY A 371 27.03 2.24 -5.70
CA GLY A 371 27.75 1.74 -4.54
C GLY A 371 28.17 0.27 -4.70
N ILE A 372 27.31 -0.57 -5.27
CA ILE A 372 27.62 -1.99 -5.57
C ILE A 372 28.68 -2.10 -6.66
N LEU A 373 28.57 -1.34 -7.76
CA LEU A 373 29.58 -1.31 -8.82
C LEU A 373 30.94 -0.85 -8.27
N TRP A 374 30.94 0.16 -7.39
CA TRP A 374 32.15 0.63 -6.74
C TRP A 374 32.76 -0.44 -5.81
N ALA A 375 31.93 -1.17 -5.06
CA ALA A 375 32.38 -2.30 -4.26
C ALA A 375 32.96 -3.45 -5.11
N MET A 376 32.38 -3.70 -6.29
CA MET A 376 32.90 -4.69 -7.25
C MET A 376 34.26 -4.25 -7.82
N VAL A 377 34.43 -2.98 -8.19
CA VAL A 377 35.72 -2.43 -8.65
C VAL A 377 36.79 -2.59 -7.57
N GLN A 378 36.48 -2.25 -6.32
CA GLN A 378 37.40 -2.42 -5.21
C GLN A 378 37.81 -3.88 -5.02
N ARG A 379 36.86 -4.80 -5.18
CA ARG A 379 37.08 -6.23 -4.92
C ARG A 379 37.79 -6.97 -6.04
N PHE A 380 37.46 -6.69 -7.30
CA PHE A 380 37.96 -7.46 -8.43
C PHE A 380 39.09 -6.78 -9.20
N ILE A 381 39.19 -5.44 -9.13
CA ILE A 381 40.19 -4.66 -9.86
C ILE A 381 41.29 -4.17 -8.91
N ILE A 382 40.92 -3.38 -7.88
CA ILE A 382 41.91 -2.72 -6.99
C ILE A 382 42.52 -3.73 -6.00
N LYS A 383 41.72 -4.68 -5.49
CA LYS A 383 42.13 -5.76 -4.58
C LYS A 383 42.96 -5.28 -3.38
N PRO A 384 42.43 -4.37 -2.54
CA PRO A 384 43.14 -3.97 -1.32
C PRO A 384 43.33 -5.17 -0.39
N VAL A 385 44.45 -5.22 0.34
CA VAL A 385 44.90 -6.37 1.14
C VAL A 385 43.82 -6.96 2.06
N HIS A 386 42.97 -6.10 2.62
CA HIS A 386 41.90 -6.50 3.55
C HIS A 386 40.68 -7.15 2.88
N VAL A 387 40.49 -6.99 1.56
CA VAL A 387 39.34 -7.50 0.80
C VAL A 387 39.66 -8.84 0.13
N ALA A 388 40.93 -9.09 -0.18
CA ALA A 388 41.39 -10.30 -0.88
C ALA A 388 41.24 -11.60 -0.04
N THR A 389 41.16 -11.49 1.28
CA THR A 389 41.16 -12.65 2.21
C THR A 389 39.75 -13.09 2.63
N GLU A 390 38.69 -12.39 2.23
CA GLU A 390 37.35 -12.62 2.76
C GLU A 390 36.34 -13.05 1.68
N ASN A 391 36.17 -14.36 1.49
CA ASN A 391 35.22 -14.96 0.54
C ASN A 391 33.74 -14.75 0.94
N GLN A 392 33.44 -14.56 2.23
CA GLN A 392 32.07 -14.38 2.73
C GLN A 392 31.41 -13.04 2.35
N ASP A 393 32.19 -12.06 1.89
CA ASP A 393 31.66 -10.77 1.39
C ASP A 393 30.90 -10.91 0.06
N ASN A 394 31.21 -11.93 -0.74
CA ASN A 394 30.66 -12.07 -2.09
C ASN A 394 29.15 -12.32 -2.07
N ILE A 395 28.64 -13.02 -1.04
CA ILE A 395 27.23 -13.40 -0.96
C ILE A 395 26.35 -12.17 -0.72
N ALA A 396 26.73 -11.28 0.21
CA ALA A 396 25.96 -10.07 0.47
C ALA A 396 25.93 -9.14 -0.76
N LEU A 397 27.10 -8.97 -1.40
CA LEU A 397 27.23 -8.17 -2.61
C LEU A 397 26.39 -8.74 -3.76
N LEU A 398 26.39 -10.07 -3.93
CA LEU A 398 25.57 -10.77 -4.91
C LEU A 398 24.08 -10.57 -4.64
N ILE A 399 23.61 -10.80 -3.40
CA ILE A 399 22.19 -10.64 -3.05
C ILE A 399 21.71 -9.22 -3.30
N ILE A 400 22.43 -8.20 -2.80
CA ILE A 400 22.03 -6.80 -2.97
C ILE A 400 22.12 -6.37 -4.44
N GLY A 401 23.18 -6.80 -5.15
CA GLY A 401 23.36 -6.54 -6.58
C GLY A 401 22.25 -7.15 -7.43
N THR A 402 21.90 -8.42 -7.20
CA THR A 402 20.78 -9.07 -7.88
C THR A 402 19.46 -8.41 -7.53
N LEU A 403 19.24 -8.03 -6.26
CA LEU A 403 18.02 -7.36 -5.82
C LEU A 403 17.79 -6.03 -6.55
N ILE A 404 18.82 -5.19 -6.66
CA ILE A 404 18.70 -3.88 -7.30
C ILE A 404 18.51 -4.01 -8.82
N LEU A 405 19.21 -4.94 -9.47
CA LEU A 405 19.03 -5.21 -10.90
C LEU A 405 17.62 -5.71 -11.20
N LEU A 406 17.11 -6.67 -10.40
CA LEU A 406 15.73 -7.13 -10.51
C LEU A 406 14.73 -6.00 -10.25
N GLY A 407 15.03 -5.08 -9.33
CA GLY A 407 14.20 -3.90 -9.06
C GLY A 407 14.03 -2.99 -10.28
N PHE A 408 15.14 -2.64 -10.95
CA PHE A 408 15.09 -1.83 -12.17
C PHE A 408 14.39 -2.57 -13.33
N PHE A 409 14.71 -3.84 -13.56
CA PHE A 409 14.01 -4.65 -14.57
C PHE A 409 12.51 -4.77 -14.28
N LEU A 410 12.13 -4.95 -13.01
CA LEU A 410 10.73 -4.99 -12.61
C LEU A 410 10.03 -3.67 -12.91
N GLU A 411 10.66 -2.54 -12.62
CA GLU A 411 10.09 -1.21 -12.88
C GLU A 411 9.94 -0.91 -14.39
N GLY A 412 10.96 -1.22 -15.19
CA GLY A 412 10.87 -1.08 -16.65
C GLY A 412 9.75 -1.95 -17.25
N ALA A 413 9.62 -3.20 -16.78
CA ALA A 413 8.54 -4.09 -17.20
C ALA A 413 7.17 -3.59 -16.72
N ARG A 414 7.08 -3.04 -15.51
CA ARG A 414 5.86 -2.43 -14.96
C ARG A 414 5.40 -1.27 -15.84
N ILE A 415 6.28 -0.32 -16.16
CA ILE A 415 5.96 0.85 -17.00
C ILE A 415 5.45 0.39 -18.37
N LEU A 416 6.12 -0.59 -18.98
CA LEU A 416 5.74 -1.15 -20.28
C LEU A 416 4.36 -1.83 -20.24
N VAL A 417 4.15 -2.74 -19.28
CA VAL A 417 2.89 -3.49 -19.13
C VAL A 417 1.74 -2.56 -18.84
N THR A 418 1.95 -1.61 -17.93
CA THR A 418 0.91 -0.71 -17.45
C THR A 418 0.61 0.43 -18.42
N ARG A 419 1.45 0.66 -19.44
CA ARG A 419 1.25 1.68 -20.49
C ARG A 419 1.08 3.09 -19.93
N ILE A 420 1.90 3.44 -18.96
CA ILE A 420 1.86 4.77 -18.36
C ILE A 420 2.31 5.82 -19.40
N PRO A 421 1.58 6.94 -19.53
CA PRO A 421 1.97 8.07 -20.37
C PRO A 421 3.40 8.53 -20.13
N ALA A 422 4.03 9.03 -21.19
CA ALA A 422 5.45 9.41 -21.16
C ALA A 422 5.74 10.51 -20.14
N GLU A 423 4.82 11.48 -19.97
CA GLU A 423 4.97 12.55 -18.99
C GLU A 423 5.08 12.02 -17.55
N MET A 424 4.30 11.01 -17.18
CA MET A 424 4.38 10.39 -15.85
C MET A 424 5.55 9.43 -15.75
N ALA A 425 5.79 8.61 -16.78
CA ALA A 425 6.86 7.62 -16.77
C ALA A 425 8.25 8.27 -16.70
N SER A 426 8.41 9.49 -17.24
CA SER A 426 9.69 10.21 -17.29
C SER A 426 10.34 10.45 -15.92
N TYR A 427 9.55 10.51 -14.84
CA TYR A 427 10.08 10.64 -13.48
C TYR A 427 10.84 9.39 -13.00
N SER A 428 10.50 8.21 -13.54
CA SER A 428 11.34 7.00 -13.42
C SER A 428 12.39 7.05 -14.52
N PHE A 429 13.40 7.90 -14.35
CA PHE A 429 14.37 8.24 -15.38
C PHE A 429 15.32 7.08 -15.78
N ILE A 430 15.38 6.00 -15.00
CA ILE A 430 16.04 4.73 -15.37
C ILE A 430 15.01 3.72 -15.86
N GLY A 431 13.89 3.57 -15.15
CA GLY A 431 12.84 2.61 -15.50
C GLY A 431 12.19 2.90 -16.86
N TYR A 432 11.99 4.17 -17.21
CA TYR A 432 11.36 4.57 -18.46
C TYR A 432 12.21 4.25 -19.71
N PRO A 433 13.51 4.62 -19.80
CA PRO A 433 14.37 4.14 -20.89
C PRO A 433 14.41 2.62 -20.99
N LEU A 434 14.45 1.93 -19.86
CA LEU A 434 14.45 0.46 -19.81
C LEU A 434 13.15 -0.13 -20.37
N SER A 435 12.01 0.49 -20.08
CA SER A 435 10.71 0.12 -20.66
C SER A 435 10.69 0.25 -22.19
N LYS A 436 11.39 1.24 -22.75
CA LYS A 436 11.54 1.42 -24.20
C LYS A 436 12.40 0.33 -24.81
N VAL A 437 13.52 -0.02 -24.17
CA VAL A 437 14.36 -1.15 -24.58
C VAL A 437 13.55 -2.45 -24.57
N PHE A 438 12.78 -2.69 -23.51
CA PHE A 438 11.91 -3.86 -23.39
C PHE A 438 10.84 -3.93 -24.49
N SER A 439 10.29 -2.80 -24.91
CA SER A 439 9.28 -2.74 -25.97
C SER A 439 9.77 -3.22 -27.35
N ILE A 440 11.10 -3.21 -27.57
CA ILE A 440 11.72 -3.71 -28.81
C ILE A 440 11.59 -5.24 -28.89
N PHE A 441 11.52 -5.91 -27.75
CA PHE A 441 11.37 -7.36 -27.69
C PHE A 441 9.88 -7.72 -27.69
N GLY A 442 9.44 -8.50 -28.68
CA GLY A 442 8.07 -9.02 -28.82
C GLY A 442 7.69 -10.11 -27.80
N LEU A 443 8.16 -9.98 -26.56
CA LEU A 443 7.92 -10.93 -25.48
C LEU A 443 6.58 -10.68 -24.78
N ASN A 444 6.07 -11.71 -24.10
CA ASN A 444 4.88 -11.56 -23.27
C ASN A 444 5.20 -10.90 -21.92
N TRP A 445 5.37 -9.57 -21.94
CA TRP A 445 5.71 -8.79 -20.76
C TRP A 445 4.66 -8.87 -19.65
N THR A 446 3.38 -9.11 -19.96
CA THR A 446 2.33 -9.29 -18.94
C THR A 446 2.58 -10.52 -18.06
N SER A 447 3.22 -11.56 -18.60
CA SER A 447 3.61 -12.76 -17.85
C SER A 447 5.01 -12.63 -17.25
N ILE A 448 5.97 -12.05 -17.99
CA ILE A 448 7.35 -11.85 -17.51
C ILE A 448 7.37 -10.97 -16.27
N TYR A 449 6.58 -9.89 -16.24
CA TYR A 449 6.47 -9.02 -15.08
C TYR A 449 6.05 -9.79 -13.82
N SER A 450 5.13 -10.76 -13.92
CA SER A 450 4.75 -11.60 -12.79
C SER A 450 5.92 -12.42 -12.25
N TYR A 451 6.75 -13.00 -13.11
CA TYR A 451 7.95 -13.73 -12.69
C TYR A 451 9.01 -12.81 -12.08
N LEU A 452 9.24 -11.65 -12.68
CA LEU A 452 10.15 -10.64 -12.13
C LEU A 452 9.72 -10.18 -10.74
N TRP A 453 8.41 -10.05 -10.51
CA TRP A 453 7.87 -9.66 -9.20
C TRP A 453 8.22 -10.70 -8.13
N TYR A 454 8.00 -11.99 -8.42
CA TYR A 454 8.39 -13.07 -7.50
C TYR A 454 9.90 -13.15 -7.31
N ALA A 455 10.68 -13.03 -8.39
CA ALA A 455 12.14 -13.06 -8.31
C ALA A 455 12.68 -11.94 -7.40
N HIS A 456 12.21 -10.70 -7.61
CA HIS A 456 12.58 -9.55 -6.78
C HIS A 456 12.14 -9.76 -5.32
N GLY A 457 10.90 -10.17 -5.10
CA GLY A 457 10.36 -10.44 -3.77
C GLY A 457 11.14 -11.53 -3.02
N ILE A 458 11.47 -12.64 -3.68
CA ILE A 458 12.23 -13.75 -3.09
C ILE A 458 13.65 -13.31 -2.73
N VAL A 459 14.34 -12.61 -3.61
CA VAL A 459 15.70 -12.11 -3.31
C VAL A 459 15.65 -11.10 -2.15
N GLY A 460 14.61 -10.26 -2.08
CA GLY A 460 14.39 -9.37 -0.94
C GLY A 460 14.15 -10.14 0.36
N ALA A 461 13.33 -11.19 0.32
CA ALA A 461 13.09 -12.08 1.46
C ALA A 461 14.39 -12.77 1.93
N LEU A 462 15.22 -13.23 0.98
CA LEU A 462 16.53 -13.81 1.26
C LEU A 462 17.47 -12.79 1.91
N LEU A 463 17.49 -11.54 1.43
CA LEU A 463 18.28 -10.47 2.06
C LEU A 463 17.90 -10.29 3.52
N VAL A 464 16.60 -10.18 3.82
CA VAL A 464 16.13 -9.99 5.21
C VAL A 464 16.46 -11.20 6.07
N ALA A 465 16.20 -12.42 5.58
CA ALA A 465 16.56 -13.65 6.27
C ALA A 465 18.06 -13.74 6.56
N TYR A 466 18.91 -13.18 5.69
CA TYR A 466 20.37 -13.19 5.82
C TYR A 466 20.93 -12.09 6.74
N LEU A 467 20.17 -11.04 7.07
CA LEU A 467 20.63 -9.91 7.90
C LEU A 467 21.32 -10.30 9.22
N PRO A 468 20.80 -11.24 10.04
CA PRO A 468 21.42 -11.62 11.30
C PRO A 468 22.53 -12.66 11.13
N PHE A 469 23.00 -12.92 9.90
CA PHE A 469 24.02 -13.91 9.59
C PHE A 469 25.20 -13.32 8.82
N GLY A 470 26.29 -14.10 8.78
CA GLY A 470 27.51 -13.76 8.06
C GLY A 470 28.00 -12.35 8.39
N LYS A 471 28.38 -11.62 7.34
CA LYS A 471 28.88 -10.26 7.48
C LYS A 471 27.78 -9.22 7.69
N MET A 472 26.53 -9.48 7.31
CA MET A 472 25.43 -8.52 7.48
C MET A 472 25.10 -8.24 8.96
N ARG A 473 25.53 -9.13 9.87
CA ARG A 473 25.46 -8.94 11.34
C ARG A 473 26.02 -7.60 11.81
N HIS A 474 26.96 -6.97 11.09
CA HIS A 474 27.49 -5.65 11.47
C HIS A 474 26.40 -4.58 11.57
N ILE A 475 25.29 -4.71 10.83
CA ILE A 475 24.15 -3.79 10.91
C ILE A 475 23.55 -3.79 12.33
N LEU A 476 23.58 -4.93 13.03
CA LEU A 476 23.11 -5.05 14.41
C LEU A 476 24.23 -4.78 15.43
N ASN A 477 25.43 -5.31 15.17
CA ASN A 477 26.52 -5.31 16.14
C ASN A 477 27.21 -3.94 16.27
N THR A 478 27.35 -3.20 15.17
CA THR A 478 28.09 -1.92 15.16
C THR A 478 27.38 -0.85 16.00
N PRO A 479 26.06 -0.59 15.84
CA PRO A 479 25.36 0.36 16.70
C PRO A 479 25.45 0.01 18.18
N LEU A 480 25.31 -1.27 18.52
CA LEU A 480 25.41 -1.71 19.91
C LEU A 480 26.82 -1.50 20.47
N THR A 481 27.85 -1.86 19.69
CA THR A 481 29.24 -1.70 20.13
C THR A 481 29.56 -0.23 20.38
N TYR A 482 29.15 0.67 19.47
CA TYR A 482 29.37 2.10 19.64
C TYR A 482 28.58 2.69 20.81
N ALA A 483 27.34 2.22 21.04
CA ALA A 483 26.58 2.60 22.23
C ALA A 483 27.30 2.16 23.52
N LEU A 484 27.81 0.93 23.56
CA LEU A 484 28.56 0.44 24.73
C LEU A 484 29.86 1.21 24.95
N GLU A 485 30.60 1.55 23.90
CA GLU A 485 31.82 2.37 24.01
C GLU A 485 31.50 3.76 24.58
N GLU A 486 30.42 4.39 24.11
CA GLU A 486 30.00 5.71 24.55
C GLU A 486 29.55 5.72 26.02
N VAL A 487 28.88 4.65 26.46
CA VAL A 487 28.36 4.51 27.83
C VAL A 487 29.45 4.10 28.82
N SER A 488 30.31 3.14 28.44
CA SER A 488 31.36 2.63 29.33
C SER A 488 32.62 3.52 29.35
N GLY A 489 32.81 4.38 28.34
CA GLY A 489 34.04 5.15 28.15
C GLY A 489 35.25 4.30 27.74
N VAL A 490 35.09 2.98 27.58
CA VAL A 490 36.15 2.03 27.22
C VAL A 490 36.13 1.82 25.71
N ARG A 491 37.14 2.36 25.01
CA ARG A 491 37.35 2.13 23.57
C ARG A 491 37.89 0.72 23.29
N LYS A 492 37.61 0.22 22.08
CA LYS A 492 37.98 -1.10 21.55
C LYS A 492 39.42 -1.55 21.83
N GLU A 493 40.39 -0.64 21.88
CA GLU A 493 41.81 -0.94 22.18
C GLU A 493 42.05 -1.50 23.60
N LYS A 494 41.09 -1.37 24.52
CA LYS A 494 41.15 -1.90 25.89
C LYS A 494 40.23 -3.10 26.15
N ARG A 495 39.54 -3.62 25.13
CA ARG A 495 38.75 -4.86 25.22
C ARG A 495 39.55 -5.99 24.58
N ILE A 496 40.48 -6.57 25.34
CA ILE A 496 41.00 -7.91 25.09
C ILE A 496 40.22 -8.86 25.98
#